data_AF-A0A037ZBY6-F1
#
_entry.id   AF-A0A037ZBY6-F1
#
_cell.length_a   1.000
_cell.length_b   1.000
_cell.length_c   1.000
_cell.angle_alpha   90.00
_cell.angle_beta   90.00
_cell.angle_gamma   90.00
#
_symmetry.space_group_name_H-M   'P 1'
#
loop_
_entity.id
_entity.type
_entity.pdbx_description
1 polymer ?
#
loop_
_entity_poly.entity_id
_entity_poly.type
_entity_poly.pdbx_seq_one_letter_code
_entity_poly.pdbx_strand_id
1 'polypeptide(L)' 'MAKANPLQFIQQTRSEISKVVWPTRREVVLTTVMVLILATITAIFFTLIDLGIRSGLEFGLGWFDR' A
#
# COMPACT_ATOMS: atom_id res chain seq x y z
N MET A 1 -18.56 10.88 39.57
CA MET A 1 -17.95 11.08 38.24
C MET A 1 -16.46 10.81 38.36
N ALA A 2 -15.96 9.84 37.60
CA ALA A 2 -14.58 9.35 37.69
C ALA A 2 -13.60 10.51 37.44
N LYS A 3 -12.77 10.84 38.44
CA LYS A 3 -11.58 11.67 38.21
C LYS A 3 -10.65 10.79 37.37
N ALA A 4 -10.46 11.12 36.09
CA ALA A 4 -9.43 10.50 35.28
C ALA A 4 -8.09 10.72 36.01
N ASN A 5 -7.62 9.70 36.73
CA ASN A 5 -6.40 9.79 37.51
C ASN A 5 -5.24 9.62 36.52
N PRO A 6 -4.51 10.69 36.16
CA PRO A 6 -3.49 10.64 35.11
C PRO A 6 -2.38 9.63 35.41
N LEU A 7 -2.16 9.31 36.70
CA LEU A 7 -1.25 8.25 37.13
C LEU A 7 -1.72 6.84 36.73
N GLN A 8 -3.03 6.56 36.78
CA GLN A 8 -3.58 5.28 36.31
C GLN A 8 -3.54 5.18 34.78
N PHE A 9 -3.74 6.28 34.07
CA PHE A 9 -3.67 6.31 32.61
C PHE A 9 -2.27 5.91 32.11
N ILE A 10 -1.21 6.46 32.70
CA ILE A 10 0.18 6.09 32.33
C ILE A 10 0.45 4.60 32.58
N GLN A 11 -0.04 4.05 33.69
CA GLN A 11 0.09 2.63 34.00
C GLN A 11 -0.64 1.75 32.98
N GLN A 12 -1.85 2.15 32.57
CA GLN A 12 -2.61 1.48 31.51
C GLN A 12 -1.90 1.58 30.16
N THR A 13 -1.40 2.75 29.76
CA THR A 13 -0.65 2.92 28.51
C THR A 13 0.61 2.08 28.46
N ARG A 14 1.39 2.01 29.55
CA ARG A 14 2.57 1.12 29.64
C ARG A 14 2.17 -0.36 29.49
N SER A 15 1.06 -0.76 30.10
CA SER A 15 0.51 -2.11 29.96
C SER A 15 0.15 -2.42 28.50
N GLU A 16 -0.49 -1.49 27.79
CA GLU A 16 -0.84 -1.67 26.37
C GLU A 16 0.37 -1.66 25.43
N ILE A 17 1.34 -0.77 25.66
CA ILE A 17 2.59 -0.74 24.88
C ILE A 17 3.35 -2.06 25.01
N SER A 18 3.31 -2.70 26.18
CA SER A 18 3.97 -4.01 26.38
C SER A 18 3.39 -5.14 25.51
N LYS A 19 2.17 -4.99 25.00
CA LYS A 19 1.53 -5.96 24.09
C LYS A 19 1.94 -5.74 22.63
N VAL A 20 2.65 -4.66 22.31
CA VAL A 20 3.13 -4.38 20.96
C VAL A 20 4.24 -5.36 20.63
N VAL A 21 3.93 -6.36 19.81
CA VAL A 21 4.91 -7.28 19.24
C VAL A 21 5.43 -6.67 17.96
N TRP A 22 6.71 -6.30 17.95
CA TRP A 22 7.35 -5.83 16.72
C TRP A 22 7.65 -7.02 15.81
N PRO A 23 7.33 -6.90 14.51
CA PRO A 23 7.53 -7.97 13.56
C PRO A 23 9.02 -8.27 13.41
N THR A 24 9.32 -9.55 13.15
CA THR A 24 10.70 -9.95 12.85
C THR A 24 11.13 -9.40 11.49
N ARG A 25 12.44 -9.21 11.28
CA ARG A 25 12.98 -8.78 9.97
C ARG A 25 12.47 -9.67 8.82
N ARG A 26 12.27 -10.97 9.10
CA ARG A 26 11.74 -11.94 8.13
C ARG A 26 10.29 -11.64 7.76
N GLU A 27 9.43 -11.34 8.72
CA GLU A 27 8.02 -10.97 8.47
C GLU A 27 7.90 -9.68 7.66
N VAL A 28 8.74 -8.68 7.97
CA VAL A 28 8.78 -7.42 7.21
C VAL A 28 9.15 -7.68 5.75
N VAL A 29 10.19 -8.50 5.51
CA VAL A 29 10.60 -8.84 4.14
C VAL A 29 9.51 -9.62 3.40
N LEU A 30 8.89 -10.61 4.06
CA LEU A 30 7.82 -11.41 3.43
C LEU A 30 6.60 -10.57 3.06
N THR A 31 6.14 -9.71 3.96
CA THR A 31 5.00 -8.82 3.70
C THR A 31 5.33 -7.77 2.63
N THR A 32 6.55 -7.25 2.61
CA THR A 32 7.02 -6.32 1.56
C THR A 32 7.04 -6.99 0.18
N VAL A 33 7.57 -8.21 0.09
CA VAL A 33 7.60 -8.97 -1.17
C VAL A 33 6.19 -9.25 -1.67
N MET A 34 5.27 -9.62 -0.78
CA MET A 34 3.87 -9.84 -1.13
C MET A 34 3.23 -8.58 -1.76
N VAL A 35 3.47 -7.40 -1.18
CA VAL A 35 3.00 -6.13 -1.73
C VAL A 35 3.65 -5.82 -3.08
N LEU A 36 4.96 -6.05 -3.22
CA LEU A 36 5.67 -5.83 -4.48
C LEU A 36 5.13 -6.70 -5.62
N ILE A 37 4.76 -7.95 -5.34
CA ILE A 37 4.14 -8.83 -6.35
C ILE A 37 2.84 -8.22 -6.86
N LEU A 38 1.94 -7.83 -5.95
CA LEU A 38 0.67 -7.19 -6.33
C LEU A 38 0.90 -5.91 -7.13
N ALA A 39 1.80 -5.04 -6.64
CA ALA A 39 2.13 -3.78 -7.31
C ALA A 39 2.72 -4.02 -8.72
N THR A 40 3.55 -5.04 -8.89
CA THR A 40 4.14 -5.39 -10.19
C THR A 40 3.07 -5.87 -11.17
N ILE A 41 2.13 -6.70 -10.73
CA ILE A 41 1.01 -7.16 -11.56
C ILE A 41 0.17 -5.97 -12.02
N THR A 42 -0.16 -5.06 -11.11
CA THR A 42 -0.92 -3.85 -11.43
C THR A 42 -0.15 -2.91 -12.37
N ALA A 43 1.17 -2.77 -12.19
CA ALA A 43 2.02 -1.96 -13.07
C ALA A 43 2.05 -2.50 -14.50
N ILE A 44 2.15 -3.83 -14.67
CA ILE A 44 2.08 -4.48 -15.99
C ILE A 44 0.72 -4.20 -16.64
N PHE A 45 -0.37 -4.34 -15.88
CA PHE A 45 -1.72 -4.09 -16.38
C PHE A 45 -1.89 -2.65 -16.89
N PHE A 46 -1.46 -1.65 -16.11
CA PHE A 46 -1.51 -0.25 -16.54
C PHE A 46 -0.67 -0.01 -17.79
N THR A 47 0.56 -0.53 -17.82
CA THR A 47 1.45 -0.38 -18.99
C THR A 47 0.83 -0.93 -20.27
N LEU A 48 0.13 -2.07 -20.20
CA LEU A 48 -0.58 -2.64 -21.35
C LEU A 48 -1.72 -1.74 -21.82
N ILE A 49 -2.50 -1.18 -20.90
CA ILE A 49 -3.58 -0.26 -21.22
C ILE A 49 -3.04 1.02 -21.85
N ASP A 50 -2.00 1.62 -21.28
CA ASP A 50 -1.39 2.85 -21.79
C ASP A 50 -0.89 2.66 -23.23
N LEU A 51 -0.24 1.51 -23.51
CA LEU A 51 0.18 1.17 -24.87
C LEU A 51 -1.00 0.93 -25.81
N GLY A 52 -2.06 0.27 -25.34
CA GLY A 52 -3.27 0.04 -26.11
C GLY A 52 -3.98 1.35 -26.48
N ILE A 53 -4.13 2.25 -25.51
CA ILE A 53 -4.74 3.57 -25.74
C ILE A 53 -3.86 4.39 -26.68
N ARG A 54 -2.55 4.45 -26.44
CA ARG A 54 -1.62 5.21 -27.28
C ARG A 54 -1.66 4.75 -28.74
N SER A 55 -1.55 3.45 -28.98
CA SER A 55 -1.59 2.89 -30.34
C SER A 55 -2.96 3.09 -31.00
N GLY A 56 -4.05 2.97 -30.23
CA GLY A 56 -5.40 3.27 -30.71
C GLY A 56 -5.58 4.74 -31.12
N LEU A 57 -5.05 5.67 -30.32
CA LEU A 57 -5.10 7.11 -30.62
C LEU A 57 -4.24 7.47 -31.84
N GLU A 58 -3.02 6.94 -31.95
CA GLU A 58 -2.14 7.14 -33.11
C GLU A 58 -2.80 6.59 -34.39
N PHE A 59 -3.44 5.43 -34.32
CA PHE A 59 -4.19 4.85 -35.45
C PHE A 59 -5.40 5.71 -35.83
N GLY A 60 -6.19 6.16 -34.85
CA GLY A 60 -7.39 6.96 -35.09
C GLY A 60 -7.09 8.36 -35.64
N LEU A 61 -6.10 9.04 -35.08
CA LEU A 61 -5.65 10.35 -35.57
C LEU A 61 -4.95 10.24 -36.93
N GLY A 62 -4.12 9.21 -37.13
CA GLY A 62 -3.46 8.98 -38.42
C GLY A 62 -4.40 8.57 -39.56
N TRP A 63 -5.59 8.05 -39.24
CA TRP A 63 -6.69 7.85 -40.20
C TRP A 63 -7.43 9.14 -40.54
N PHE A 64 -7.49 10.10 -39.62
CA PHE A 64 -8.18 11.37 -39.82
C PHE A 64 -7.32 12.41 -40.55
N ASP A 65 -5.99 12.35 -40.37
CA ASP A 65 -5.02 13.29 -40.95
C ASP A 65 -4.51 12.87 -42.35
N ARG A 66 -5.10 11.84 -42.97
CA ARG A 66 -4.85 11.42 -44.36
C ARG A 66 -6.06 11.59 -45.27
#